data_AF-A0AAU2GN90-F1
#
_entry.id   AF-A0AAU2GN90-F1
#
_cell.length_a   1.000
_cell.length_b   1.000
_cell.length_c   1.000
_cell.angle_alpha   90.00
_cell.angle_beta   90.00
_cell.angle_gamma   90.00
#
_symmetry.space_group_name_H-M   'P 1'
#
loop_
_entity.id
_entity.type
_entity.pdbx_description
1 polymer ?
#
loop_
_entity_poly.entity_id
_entity_poly.type
_entity_poly.pdbx_seq_one_letter_code
_entity_poly.pdbx_strand_id
1 'polypeptide(L)'
;MAKKSKIAQNEKRKEVVDRYAARRAELKEIIRRPSSTEGERRSAVAELRRQPRNASATRVRNRDSVDGRPRGYLRKFGLSRVRARQQAHAGFLPGVTKSSW
;
A
#
# COMPACT_ATOMS: atom_id res chain seq x y z
N MET A 1 -8.08 -16.02 -9.88
CA MET A 1 -6.90 -15.14 -10.06
C MET A 1 -7.36 -13.75 -10.48
N ALA A 2 -6.60 -12.70 -10.14
CA ALA A 2 -6.86 -11.35 -10.63
C ALA A 2 -6.41 -11.18 -12.10
N LYS A 3 -7.05 -10.25 -12.82
CA LYS A 3 -6.61 -9.87 -14.18
C LYS A 3 -5.18 -9.32 -14.12
N LYS A 4 -4.31 -9.75 -15.04
CA LYS A 4 -2.91 -9.27 -15.16
C LYS A 4 -2.83 -7.74 -15.20
N SER A 5 -3.73 -7.10 -15.94
CA SER A 5 -3.82 -5.63 -16.01
C SER A 5 -4.07 -4.97 -14.65
N LYS A 6 -4.81 -5.60 -13.75
CA LYS A 6 -5.10 -5.07 -12.40
C LYS A 6 -3.94 -5.27 -11.43
N ILE A 7 -3.11 -6.29 -11.66
CA ILE A 7 -1.86 -6.50 -10.91
C ILE A 7 -0.85 -5.44 -11.36
N ALA A 8 -0.60 -5.32 -12.67
CA ALA A 8 0.30 -4.31 -13.24
C ALA A 8 -0.10 -2.87 -12.85
N GLN A 9 -1.40 -2.56 -12.85
CA GLN A 9 -1.88 -1.24 -12.39
C GLN A 9 -1.54 -0.96 -10.92
N ASN A 10 -1.52 -1.99 -10.06
CA ASN A 10 -1.19 -1.83 -8.65
C ASN A 10 0.32 -1.68 -8.44
N GLU A 11 1.14 -2.43 -9.19
CA GLU A 11 2.60 -2.28 -9.17
C GLU A 11 3.02 -0.88 -9.65
N LYS A 12 2.46 -0.40 -10.76
CA LYS A 12 2.67 1.00 -11.20
C LYS A 12 2.27 2.03 -10.15
N ARG A 13 1.26 1.75 -9.31
CA ARG A 13 0.91 2.66 -8.20
C ARG A 13 1.96 2.64 -7.10
N LYS A 14 2.55 1.48 -6.77
CA LYS A 14 3.64 1.41 -5.78
C LYS A 14 4.82 2.25 -6.23
N GLU A 15 5.28 2.06 -7.47
CA GLU A 15 6.38 2.85 -8.06
C GLU A 15 6.13 4.36 -8.01
N VAL A 16 4.90 4.78 -8.34
CA VAL A 16 4.52 6.21 -8.28
C VAL A 16 4.43 6.68 -6.83
N VAL A 17 3.95 5.87 -5.90
CA VAL A 17 3.94 6.23 -4.47
C VAL A 17 5.36 6.42 -3.96
N ASP A 18 6.26 5.47 -4.25
CA ASP A 18 7.65 5.50 -3.79
C ASP A 18 8.37 6.76 -4.31
N ARG A 19 8.18 7.09 -5.60
CA ARG A 19 8.75 8.29 -6.22
C ARG A 19 8.37 9.60 -5.52
N TYR A 20 7.12 9.71 -5.05
CA TYR A 20 6.59 10.95 -4.47
C TYR A 20 6.52 10.92 -2.94
N ALA A 21 6.89 9.81 -2.29
CA ALA A 21 6.66 9.58 -0.86
C ALA A 21 7.31 10.67 0.01
N ALA A 22 8.60 10.94 -0.21
CA ALA A 22 9.36 11.95 0.54
C ALA A 22 8.74 13.34 0.41
N ARG A 23 8.57 13.83 -0.83
CA ARG A 23 8.00 15.17 -1.07
C ARG A 23 6.59 15.32 -0.50
N ARG A 24 5.77 14.27 -0.59
CA ARG A 24 4.42 14.29 -0.01
C ARG A 24 4.42 14.31 1.51
N ALA A 25 5.38 13.65 2.15
CA ALA A 25 5.54 13.68 3.59
C ALA A 25 5.91 15.10 4.05
N GLU A 26 6.87 15.75 3.39
CA GLU A 26 7.25 17.14 3.65
C GLU A 26 6.07 18.11 3.51
N LEU A 27 5.35 18.07 2.38
CA LEU A 27 4.21 18.96 2.14
C LEU A 27 3.10 18.76 3.17
N LYS A 28 2.77 17.52 3.51
CA LYS A 28 1.79 17.22 4.54
C LYS A 28 2.23 17.71 5.91
N GLU A 29 3.52 17.64 6.18
CA GLU A 29 4.09 18.12 7.43
C GLU A 29 4.04 19.65 7.52
N ILE A 30 4.35 20.38 6.45
CA ILE A 30 4.15 21.84 6.37
C ILE A 30 2.68 22.20 6.63
N ILE A 31 1.74 21.45 6.07
CA ILE A 31 0.30 21.68 6.28
C ILE A 31 -0.11 21.40 7.73
N ARG A 32 0.43 20.35 8.35
CA ARG A 32 0.08 19.90 9.70
C ARG A 32 0.67 20.80 10.79
N ARG A 33 1.87 21.35 10.60
CA ARG A 33 2.58 22.13 11.63
C ARG A 33 1.83 23.43 11.98
N PRO A 34 1.57 23.70 13.27
CA PRO A 34 0.98 24.96 13.72
C PRO A 34 1.83 26.19 13.41
N SER A 35 3.16 26.02 13.37
CA SER A 35 4.15 27.09 13.13
C SER A 35 4.23 27.56 11.67
N SER A 36 3.67 26.82 10.72
CA SER A 36 3.69 27.21 9.31
C SER A 36 2.78 28.41 9.07
N THR A 37 3.25 29.36 8.27
CA THR A 37 2.46 30.52 7.86
C THR A 37 1.32 30.12 6.93
N GLU A 38 0.31 30.98 6.81
CA GLU A 38 -0.81 30.71 5.90
C GLU A 38 -0.36 30.62 4.43
N GLY A 39 0.61 31.44 4.02
CA GLY A 39 1.18 31.41 2.67
C GLY A 39 1.85 30.07 2.34
N GLU A 40 2.66 29.54 3.26
CA GLU A 40 3.32 28.23 3.12
C GLU A 40 2.30 27.08 3.10
N ARG A 41 1.24 27.16 3.92
CA ARG A 41 0.17 26.16 3.90
C ARG A 41 -0.57 26.18 2.57
N ARG A 42 -0.93 27.36 2.06
CA ARG A 42 -1.64 27.51 0.78
C ARG A 42 -0.79 26.98 -0.38
N SER A 43 0.50 27.32 -0.43
CA SER A 43 1.42 26.83 -1.48
C SER A 43 1.64 25.32 -1.38
N ALA A 44 1.80 24.76 -0.18
CA ALA A 44 1.94 23.33 0.02
C ALA A 44 0.70 22.54 -0.41
N VAL A 45 -0.50 23.06 -0.11
CA VAL A 45 -1.77 22.46 -0.57
C VAL A 45 -1.87 22.51 -2.09
N ALA A 46 -1.51 23.64 -2.72
CA ALA A 46 -1.53 23.77 -4.18
C ALA A 46 -0.56 22.78 -4.85
N GLU A 47 0.66 22.64 -4.34
CA GLU A 47 1.63 21.67 -4.85
C GLU A 47 1.14 20.23 -4.68
N LEU A 48 0.61 19.89 -3.50
CA LEU A 48 0.09 18.55 -3.20
C LEU A 48 -1.07 18.16 -4.14
N ARG A 49 -1.90 19.13 -4.53
CA ARG A 49 -3.02 18.97 -5.48
C ARG A 49 -2.53 18.82 -6.93
N ARG A 50 -1.41 19.45 -7.31
CA ARG A 50 -0.81 19.34 -8.65
C ARG A 50 -0.21 17.95 -8.91
N GLN A 51 0.20 17.24 -7.86
CA GLN A 51 0.80 15.91 -7.98
C GLN A 51 -0.22 14.84 -8.44
N PRO A 52 0.24 13.75 -9.08
CA PRO A 52 -0.64 12.68 -9.55
C PRO A 52 -1.46 12.06 -8.43
N ARG A 53 -2.76 11.79 -8.66
CA ARG A 53 -3.64 11.13 -7.66
C ARG A 53 -3.09 9.78 -7.18
N ASN A 54 -2.43 9.03 -8.06
CA ASN A 54 -1.83 7.73 -7.76
C ASN A 54 -0.58 7.80 -6.87
N ALA A 55 -0.02 9.00 -6.62
CA ALA A 55 1.05 9.20 -5.64
C ALA A 55 0.57 9.07 -4.18
N SER A 56 -0.74 8.93 -3.95
CA SER A 56 -1.27 8.66 -2.61
C SER A 56 -1.19 7.16 -2.27
N ALA A 57 -0.45 6.83 -1.21
CA ALA A 57 -0.31 5.47 -0.70
C ALA A 57 -1.64 4.76 -0.41
N THR A 58 -2.68 5.51 -0.03
CA THR A 58 -4.04 4.97 0.23
C THR A 58 -4.65 4.25 -0.97
N ARG A 59 -4.19 4.53 -2.20
CA ARG A 59 -4.69 3.90 -3.44
C ARG A 59 -4.03 2.57 -3.78
N VAL A 60 -2.93 2.23 -3.12
CA VAL A 60 -2.27 0.93 -3.24
C VAL A 60 -3.15 -0.10 -2.50
N ARG A 61 -3.40 -1.23 -3.16
CA ARG A 61 -4.16 -2.33 -2.56
C ARG A 61 -3.23 -3.49 -2.28
N ASN A 62 -3.29 -4.01 -1.06
CA ASN A 62 -2.64 -5.27 -0.75
C ASN A 62 -3.32 -6.40 -1.51
N ARG A 63 -2.52 -7.13 -2.29
CA ARG A 63 -2.93 -8.25 -3.12
C ARG A 63 -2.04 -9.43 -2.78
N ASP A 64 -2.62 -10.62 -2.85
CA ASP A 64 -1.86 -11.88 -2.80
C ASP A 64 -0.70 -11.84 -3.80
N SER A 65 0.51 -12.19 -3.35
CA SER A 65 1.72 -12.20 -4.17
C SER A 65 1.67 -13.23 -5.30
N VAL A 66 0.86 -14.28 -5.17
CA VAL A 66 0.80 -15.37 -6.16
C VAL A 66 -0.29 -15.13 -7.19
N ASP A 67 -1.53 -14.90 -6.75
CA ASP A 67 -2.70 -14.87 -7.63
C ASP A 67 -3.35 -13.47 -7.77
N GLY A 68 -2.83 -12.48 -7.05
CA GLY A 68 -3.29 -11.09 -7.07
C GLY A 68 -4.62 -10.83 -6.37
N ARG A 69 -5.17 -11.78 -5.58
CA ARG A 69 -6.46 -11.63 -4.89
C ARG A 69 -6.45 -10.40 -3.95
N PRO A 70 -7.38 -9.44 -4.12
CA PRO A 70 -7.34 -8.15 -3.41
C PRO A 70 -8.04 -8.16 -2.03
N ARG A 71 -8.47 -9.32 -1.54
CA ARG A 71 -9.30 -9.50 -0.34
C ARG A 71 -8.75 -10.63 0.53
N GLY A 72 -8.99 -10.53 1.84
CA GLY A 72 -8.52 -11.51 2.82
C GLY A 72 -7.00 -11.65 2.82
N TYR A 73 -6.29 -10.54 2.68
CA TYR A 73 -4.83 -10.49 2.64
C TYR A 73 -4.26 -10.49 4.05
N LEU A 74 -3.32 -11.40 4.33
CA LEU A 74 -2.62 -11.50 5.59
C LEU A 74 -1.25 -10.83 5.46
N ARG A 75 -1.07 -9.66 6.10
CA ARG A 75 0.17 -8.86 6.00
C ARG A 75 1.40 -9.63 6.45
N LYS A 76 1.30 -10.49 7.47
CA LYS A 76 2.39 -11.34 7.97
C LYS A 76 2.96 -12.28 6.91
N PHE A 77 2.11 -12.77 6.00
CA PHE A 77 2.50 -13.78 5.00
C PHE A 77 2.58 -13.23 3.57
N GLY A 78 2.00 -12.06 3.30
CA GLY A 78 1.91 -11.52 1.94
C GLY A 78 0.92 -12.26 1.02
N LEU A 79 0.06 -13.10 1.59
CA LEU A 79 -0.82 -14.02 0.85
C LEU A 79 -2.30 -13.76 1.15
N SER A 80 -3.19 -14.23 0.28
CA SER A 80 -4.61 -14.33 0.62
C SER A 80 -4.88 -15.48 1.58
N ARG A 81 -5.99 -15.44 2.31
CA ARG A 81 -6.41 -16.49 3.25
C ARG A 81 -6.47 -17.90 2.63
N VAL A 82 -6.76 -18.00 1.34
CA VAL A 82 -6.84 -19.30 0.64
C VAL A 82 -5.44 -19.85 0.40
N ARG A 83 -4.54 -19.03 -0.15
CA ARG A 83 -3.14 -19.41 -0.36
C ARG A 83 -2.40 -19.63 0.95
N ALA A 84 -2.61 -18.77 1.95
CA ALA A 84 -2.03 -18.95 3.28
C ALA A 84 -2.42 -20.30 3.89
N ARG A 85 -3.70 -20.71 3.77
CA ARG A 85 -4.14 -22.04 4.21
C ARG A 85 -3.47 -23.17 3.42
N GLN A 86 -3.38 -23.05 2.09
CA GLN A 86 -2.70 -24.05 1.24
C GLN A 86 -1.22 -24.19 1.61
N GLN A 87 -0.50 -23.08 1.75
CA GLN A 87 0.91 -23.08 2.13
C GLN A 87 1.13 -23.60 3.55
N ALA A 88 0.23 -23.28 4.49
CA ALA A 88 0.27 -23.84 5.84
C ALA A 88 0.08 -25.36 5.83
N HIS A 89 -0.91 -25.86 5.09
CA HIS A 89 -1.15 -27.31 4.97
C HIS A 89 0.01 -28.05 4.30
N ALA A 90 0.69 -27.42 3.34
CA ALA A 90 1.86 -27.98 2.68
C ALA A 90 3.17 -27.84 3.48
N GLY A 91 3.15 -27.20 4.66
CA GLY A 91 4.34 -27.02 5.49
C GLY A 91 5.31 -25.93 5.01
N PHE A 92 4.92 -25.09 4.04
CA PHE A 92 5.76 -24.01 3.52
C PHE A 92 5.80 -22.76 4.40
N LEU A 93 4.97 -22.69 5.44
CA LEU A 93 4.97 -21.59 6.41
C LEU A 93 5.66 -22.05 7.71
N PRO A 94 6.90 -21.61 7.99
CA PRO A 94 7.65 -22.06 9.16
C PRO A 94 6.94 -21.69 10.47
N GLY A 95 6.87 -22.65 11.40
CA GLY A 95 6.27 -22.45 12.72
C GLY A 95 4.75 -22.23 12.71
N VAL A 96 4.06 -22.54 11.60
CA VAL A 96 2.60 -22.44 11.50
C VAL A 96 1.96 -23.81 11.68
N THR A 97 1.21 -23.98 12.77
CA THR A 97 0.43 -25.18 13.07
C THR A 97 -1.00 -24.79 13.46
N LYS A 98 -1.92 -25.77 13.51
CA LYS A 98 -3.26 -25.54 14.06
C LYS A 98 -3.15 -25.37 15.57
N SER A 99 -3.66 -24.25 16.09
CA SER A 99 -3.75 -23.99 17.53
C SER A 99 -5.05 -24.51 18.12
N SER A 100 -4.99 -25.07 19.33
CA SER A 100 -6.13 -25.34 20.22
C SER A 100 -5.82 -24.75 21.60
N TRP A 101 -6.80 -24.09 22.21
CA TRP A 101 -6.75 -23.57 23.58
C TRP A 101 -8.08 -23.85 24.27
#